data_AF-A0A7Y2JWK5-F1
#
_entry.id   AF-A0A7Y2JWK5-F1
#
_cell.length_a   1.000
_cell.length_b   1.000
_cell.length_c   1.000
_cell.angle_alpha   90.00
_cell.angle_beta   90.00
_cell.angle_gamma   90.00
#
_symmetry.space_group_name_H-M   'P 1'
#
loop_
_entity.id
_entity.type
_entity.pdbx_description
1 polymer ?
#
loop_
_entity_poly.entity_id
_entity_poly.type
_entity_poly.pdbx_seq_one_letter_code
_entity_poly.pdbx_strand_id
1 'polypeptide(L)'
;MGGRDSSRSHPRVDERSRARSDRADRADRNERPDRPAPRAERPAPDRDDNALREGIALYHDGEYNAAIKRLNSGDMNGGSVRNRVSALKYTAFSYCVTARPAPCRQAFERALRIDPSFDLAPGEHGHPLWGPVFTKAKQGAGR
;
A
#
# COMPACT_ATOMS: atom_id res chain seq x y z
N MET A 1 62.10 -39.66 61.04
CA MET A 1 61.49 -40.67 60.16
C MET A 1 60.54 -39.96 59.20
N GLY A 2 60.30 -40.54 58.01
CA GLY A 2 59.69 -39.90 56.84
C GLY A 2 58.26 -39.37 57.02
N GLY A 3 57.66 -38.72 56.04
CA GLY A 3 58.03 -38.60 54.63
C GLY A 3 57.22 -37.47 54.00
N ARG A 4 57.81 -36.86 52.97
CA ARG A 4 57.15 -35.91 52.08
C ARG A 4 56.33 -36.68 51.04
N ASP A 5 55.33 -35.94 50.54
CA ASP A 5 54.73 -36.04 49.22
C ASP A 5 53.95 -37.31 48.86
N SER A 6 52.65 -37.12 48.64
CA SER A 6 52.00 -37.69 47.46
C SER A 6 50.67 -37.01 47.20
N SER A 7 50.64 -36.24 46.10
CA SER A 7 49.71 -36.47 44.99
C SER A 7 48.21 -36.51 45.30
N ARG A 8 47.41 -35.73 44.57
CA ARG A 8 46.96 -36.14 43.23
C ARG A 8 46.07 -35.09 42.55
N SER A 9 46.37 -34.92 41.27
CA SER A 9 45.62 -34.19 40.25
C SER A 9 44.12 -34.54 40.16
N HIS A 10 43.36 -33.52 39.74
CA HIS A 10 42.04 -33.44 39.05
C HIS A 10 41.54 -34.75 38.35
N PRO A 11 40.25 -34.92 37.87
CA PRO A 11 39.46 -33.82 37.30
C PRO A 11 37.90 -34.00 36.98
N ARG A 12 37.29 -32.96 36.38
CA ARG A 12 36.23 -32.91 35.31
C ARG A 12 34.87 -33.66 35.39
N VAL A 13 34.20 -33.81 36.53
CA VAL A 13 32.84 -34.40 36.51
C VAL A 13 31.68 -33.39 36.56
N ASP A 14 31.88 -32.20 37.13
CA ASP A 14 30.77 -31.26 37.38
C ASP A 14 30.33 -30.41 36.17
N GLU A 15 31.24 -30.11 35.24
CA GLU A 15 30.98 -29.15 34.17
C GLU A 15 30.08 -29.73 33.06
N ARG A 16 30.10 -31.05 32.88
CA ARG A 16 29.31 -31.74 31.85
C ARG A 16 27.82 -31.85 32.20
N SER A 17 27.48 -31.84 33.49
CA SER A 17 26.11 -31.96 33.98
C SER A 17 25.33 -30.64 33.85
N ARG A 18 26.00 -29.50 34.01
CA ARG A 18 25.42 -28.17 33.76
C ARG A 18 25.17 -27.93 32.26
N ALA A 19 26.11 -28.35 31.40
CA ALA A 19 25.98 -28.21 29.95
C ALA A 19 24.83 -29.04 29.32
N ARG A 20 24.40 -30.15 29.95
CA ARG A 20 23.25 -30.94 29.48
C ARG A 20 21.91 -30.33 29.88
N SER A 21 21.82 -29.72 31.05
CA SER A 21 20.59 -29.09 31.54
C SER A 21 20.25 -27.80 30.77
N ASP A 22 21.26 -27.00 30.41
CA ASP A 22 21.10 -25.81 29.57
C ASP A 22 20.59 -26.11 28.15
N ARG A 23 20.83 -27.33 27.65
CA ARG A 23 20.41 -27.75 26.31
C ARG A 23 18.95 -28.20 26.26
N ALA A 24 18.41 -28.66 27.39
CA ALA A 24 17.02 -29.10 27.49
C ALA A 24 16.05 -27.91 27.55
N ASP A 25 16.44 -26.80 28.20
CA ASP A 25 15.61 -25.59 28.32
C ASP A 25 15.48 -24.80 27.00
N ARG A 26 16.46 -24.93 26.09
CA ARG A 26 16.43 -24.25 24.78
C ARG A 26 15.51 -24.92 23.75
N ALA A 27 15.06 -26.15 24.00
CA ALA A 27 14.19 -26.87 23.06
C ALA A 27 12.70 -26.52 23.24
N ASP A 28 12.28 -26.07 24.43
CA ASP A 28 10.88 -25.77 24.77
C ASP A 28 10.45 -24.35 24.32
N ARG A 29 11.41 -23.44 24.15
CA ARG A 29 11.17 -22.05 23.72
C ARG A 29 10.81 -21.88 22.24
N ASN A 30 10.53 -22.98 21.54
CA ASN A 30 10.11 -22.99 20.14
C ASN A 30 8.59 -23.21 19.96
N GLU A 31 7.81 -23.36 21.03
CA GLU A 31 6.36 -23.23 20.98
C GLU A 31 5.95 -21.75 20.93
N ARG A 32 6.14 -21.19 19.74
CA ARG A 32 5.47 -19.96 19.32
C ARG A 32 3.96 -20.29 19.36
N PRO A 33 3.15 -19.63 20.19
CA PRO A 33 1.71 -19.77 20.08
C PRO A 33 1.37 -19.32 18.67
N ASP A 34 0.72 -20.21 17.94
CA ASP A 34 -0.04 -19.99 16.71
C ASP A 34 -0.11 -18.50 16.32
N ARG A 35 0.95 -17.99 15.67
CA ARG A 35 0.83 -16.73 14.95
C ARG A 35 0.24 -17.18 13.63
N PRO A 36 -1.06 -16.93 13.37
CA PRO A 36 -1.58 -17.20 12.04
C PRO A 36 -0.63 -16.48 11.09
N ALA A 37 -0.16 -17.21 10.07
CA ALA A 37 0.49 -16.59 8.92
C ALA A 37 -0.34 -15.34 8.55
N PRO A 38 0.25 -14.23 8.09
CA PRO A 38 -0.55 -13.13 7.58
C PRO A 38 -1.36 -13.71 6.42
N ARG A 39 -2.59 -14.13 6.74
CA ARG A 39 -3.63 -14.49 5.79
C ARG A 39 -3.71 -13.23 4.98
N ALA A 40 -3.14 -13.26 3.77
CA ALA A 40 -3.06 -12.13 2.85
C ALA A 40 -4.29 -11.29 3.09
N GLU A 41 -4.11 -10.18 3.83
CA GLU A 41 -5.20 -9.53 4.53
C GLU A 41 -6.22 -9.28 3.44
N ARG A 42 -7.41 -9.91 3.54
CA ARG A 42 -8.54 -9.54 2.68
C ARG A 42 -8.48 -8.02 2.65
N PRO A 43 -8.41 -7.38 1.47
CA PRO A 43 -8.22 -5.93 1.41
C PRO A 43 -9.17 -5.34 2.42
N ALA A 44 -8.61 -4.69 3.43
CA ALA A 44 -9.40 -4.26 4.58
C ALA A 44 -10.62 -3.53 4.01
N PRO A 45 -11.84 -3.78 4.51
CA PRO A 45 -12.98 -3.00 4.08
C PRO A 45 -12.56 -1.52 4.16
N ASP A 46 -12.87 -0.77 3.10
CA ASP A 46 -12.62 0.67 3.00
C ASP A 46 -11.20 1.10 2.59
N ARG A 47 -10.28 0.20 2.17
CA ARG A 47 -8.96 0.63 1.65
C ARG A 47 -9.07 1.61 0.48
N ASP A 48 -9.97 1.34 -0.44
CA ASP A 48 -10.23 2.21 -1.59
C ASP A 48 -10.95 3.49 -1.16
N ASP A 49 -11.91 3.44 -0.24
CA ASP A 49 -12.55 4.65 0.29
C ASP A 49 -11.56 5.57 1.00
N ASN A 50 -10.67 5.02 1.84
CA ASN A 50 -9.60 5.76 2.48
C ASN A 50 -8.66 6.39 1.45
N ALA A 51 -8.26 5.60 0.46
CA ALA A 51 -7.39 6.05 -0.61
C ALA A 51 -7.96 7.17 -1.46
N LEU A 52 -9.25 7.08 -1.78
CA LEU A 52 -9.96 8.10 -2.52
C LEU A 52 -10.03 9.39 -1.70
N ARG A 53 -10.43 9.30 -0.43
CA ARG A 53 -10.55 10.46 0.46
C ARG A 53 -9.22 11.20 0.64
N GLU A 54 -8.15 10.46 0.89
CA GLU A 54 -6.80 11.03 1.02
C GLU A 54 -6.34 11.70 -0.28
N GLY A 55 -6.55 11.05 -1.43
CA GLY A 55 -6.20 11.63 -2.71
C GLY A 55 -6.99 12.90 -3.06
N ILE A 56 -8.27 12.95 -2.67
CA ILE A 56 -9.12 14.14 -2.81
C ILE A 56 -8.65 15.27 -1.88
N ALA A 57 -8.31 14.96 -0.63
CA ALA A 57 -7.76 15.95 0.29
C ALA A 57 -6.48 16.58 -0.26
N LEU A 58 -5.54 15.75 -0.74
CA LEU A 58 -4.30 16.22 -1.38
C LEU A 58 -4.57 17.10 -2.60
N TYR A 59 -5.61 16.78 -3.40
CA TYR A 59 -6.00 17.62 -4.53
C TYR A 59 -6.49 19.00 -4.06
N HIS A 60 -7.33 19.05 -3.03
CA HIS A 60 -7.83 20.31 -2.47
C HIS A 60 -6.74 21.15 -1.81
N ASP A 61 -5.73 20.50 -1.23
CA ASP A 61 -4.56 21.17 -0.64
C ASP A 61 -3.58 21.72 -1.70
N GLY A 62 -3.82 21.42 -2.99
CA GLY A 62 -2.93 21.82 -4.09
C GLY A 62 -1.73 20.88 -4.31
N GLU A 63 -1.64 19.80 -3.53
CA GLU A 63 -0.61 18.77 -3.62
C GLU A 63 -0.90 17.78 -4.78
N TYR A 64 -1.03 18.31 -5.99
CA TYR A 64 -1.50 17.57 -7.18
C TYR A 64 -0.65 16.33 -7.50
N ASN A 65 0.68 16.41 -7.36
CA ASN A 65 1.55 15.26 -7.61
C ASN A 65 1.37 14.16 -6.56
N ALA A 66 1.12 14.52 -5.30
CA ALA A 66 0.82 13.56 -4.25
C ALA A 66 -0.56 12.94 -4.45
N ALA A 67 -1.57 13.75 -4.80
CA ALA A 67 -2.90 13.29 -5.18
C ALA A 67 -2.84 12.25 -6.30
N ILE A 68 -2.13 12.54 -7.39
CA ILE A 68 -1.93 11.60 -8.51
C ILE A 68 -1.34 10.28 -8.02
N LYS A 69 -0.27 10.32 -7.21
CA LYS A 69 0.36 9.09 -6.69
C LYS A 69 -0.63 8.28 -5.85
N ARG A 70 -1.40 8.95 -4.98
CA ARG A 70 -2.36 8.29 -4.10
C ARG A 70 -3.52 7.66 -4.87
N LEU A 71 -4.08 8.40 -5.83
CA LEU A 71 -5.24 8.00 -6.64
C LEU A 71 -4.91 6.98 -7.74
N ASN A 72 -3.63 6.73 -8.03
CA ASN A 72 -3.19 5.64 -8.90
C ASN A 72 -2.52 4.49 -8.12
N SER A 73 -2.65 4.48 -6.79
CA SER A 73 -2.09 3.43 -5.93
C SER A 73 -2.81 2.08 -6.12
N GLY A 74 -2.17 0.99 -5.69
CA GLY A 74 -2.74 -0.36 -5.76
C GLY A 74 -4.08 -0.51 -5.05
N ASP A 75 -4.34 0.31 -4.02
CA ASP A 75 -5.62 0.33 -3.30
C ASP A 75 -6.81 0.68 -4.22
N MET A 76 -6.57 1.48 -5.26
CA MET A 76 -7.60 1.82 -6.25
C MET A 76 -7.85 0.68 -7.24
N ASN A 77 -6.83 -0.11 -7.59
CA ASN A 77 -6.96 -1.12 -8.65
C ASN A 77 -7.94 -2.25 -8.28
N GLY A 78 -8.07 -2.58 -6.99
CA GLY A 78 -9.03 -3.54 -6.46
C GLY A 78 -10.32 -2.93 -5.92
N GLY A 79 -10.45 -1.59 -5.94
CA GLY A 79 -11.58 -0.86 -5.38
C GLY A 79 -12.84 -0.88 -6.25
N SER A 80 -13.92 -0.29 -5.72
CA SER A 80 -15.19 -0.18 -6.44
C SER A 80 -15.06 0.61 -7.74
N VAL A 81 -15.88 0.29 -8.74
CA VAL A 81 -15.94 1.04 -10.02
C VAL A 81 -16.15 2.53 -9.77
N ARG A 82 -17.07 2.87 -8.87
CA ARG A 82 -17.36 4.26 -8.47
C ARG A 82 -16.12 4.99 -7.94
N ASN A 83 -15.37 4.34 -7.06
CA ASN A 83 -14.17 4.95 -6.46
C ASN A 83 -13.04 5.08 -7.48
N ARG A 84 -12.87 4.09 -8.35
CA ARG A 84 -11.90 4.13 -9.45
C ARG A 84 -12.18 5.26 -10.44
N VAL A 85 -13.44 5.43 -10.85
CA VAL A 85 -13.87 6.53 -11.73
C VAL A 85 -13.64 7.88 -11.04
N SER A 86 -14.00 8.00 -9.77
CA SER A 86 -13.76 9.22 -8.98
C SER A 86 -12.27 9.53 -8.87
N ALA A 87 -11.43 8.54 -8.59
CA ALA A 87 -9.98 8.70 -8.50
C ALA A 87 -9.36 9.13 -9.84
N LEU A 88 -9.85 8.57 -10.95
CA LEU A 88 -9.43 8.99 -12.29
C LEU A 88 -9.86 10.41 -12.62
N LYS A 89 -11.05 10.85 -12.19
CA LYS A 89 -11.51 12.24 -12.33
C LYS A 89 -10.53 13.21 -11.64
N TYR A 90 -10.24 13.00 -10.36
CA TYR A 90 -9.32 13.87 -9.62
C TYR A 90 -7.87 13.78 -10.11
N THR A 91 -7.44 12.60 -10.59
CA THR A 91 -6.16 12.43 -11.30
C THR A 91 -6.12 13.29 -12.57
N ALA A 92 -7.18 13.28 -13.38
CA ALA A 92 -7.28 14.08 -14.59
C ALA A 92 -7.23 15.57 -14.27
N PHE A 93 -8.03 16.04 -13.30
CA PHE A 93 -7.98 17.43 -12.85
C PHE A 93 -6.58 17.84 -12.41
N SER A 94 -5.91 17.02 -11.59
CA SER A 94 -4.53 17.24 -11.14
C SER A 94 -3.55 17.38 -12.32
N TYR A 95 -3.67 16.56 -13.36
CA TYR A 95 -2.83 16.69 -14.56
C TYR A 95 -3.15 17.96 -15.37
N CYS A 96 -4.43 18.31 -15.50
CA CYS A 96 -4.84 19.47 -16.26
C CYS A 96 -4.37 20.78 -15.61
N VAL A 97 -4.50 20.93 -14.28
CA VAL A 97 -4.03 22.13 -13.56
C VAL A 97 -2.52 22.24 -13.46
N THR A 98 -1.79 21.13 -13.65
CA THR A 98 -0.31 21.11 -13.70
C THR A 98 0.25 21.23 -15.12
N ALA A 99 -0.55 21.69 -16.09
CA ALA A 99 -0.17 21.88 -17.49
C ALA A 99 0.30 20.60 -18.20
N ARG A 100 -0.29 19.44 -17.87
CA ARG A 100 0.00 18.14 -18.48
C ARG A 100 -1.23 17.59 -19.23
N PRO A 101 -1.54 18.11 -20.43
CA PRO A 101 -2.80 17.80 -21.12
C PRO A 101 -2.89 16.37 -21.66
N ALA A 102 -1.78 15.77 -22.07
CA ALA A 102 -1.76 14.38 -22.55
C ALA A 102 -2.18 13.35 -21.47
N PRO A 103 -1.55 13.31 -20.28
CA PRO A 103 -1.98 12.42 -19.21
C PRO A 103 -3.34 12.82 -18.62
N CYS A 104 -3.72 14.11 -18.66
CA CYS A 104 -5.07 14.54 -18.28
C CYS A 104 -6.14 13.85 -19.15
N ARG A 105 -5.97 13.90 -20.48
CA ARG A 105 -6.90 13.24 -21.41
C ARG A 105 -6.95 11.72 -21.19
N GLN A 106 -5.78 11.08 -21.05
CA GLN A 106 -5.69 9.64 -20.81
C GLN A 106 -6.41 9.22 -19.52
N ALA A 107 -6.33 10.02 -18.45
CA ALA A 107 -7.04 9.74 -17.21
C ALA A 107 -8.57 9.74 -17.41
N PHE A 108 -9.11 10.70 -18.17
CA PHE A 108 -10.53 10.71 -18.54
C PHE A 108 -10.92 9.56 -19.47
N GLU A 109 -10.11 9.25 -20.48
CA GLU A 109 -10.34 8.10 -21.36
C GLU A 109 -10.40 6.78 -20.57
N ARG A 110 -9.54 6.61 -19.55
CA ARG A 110 -9.60 5.46 -18.65
C ARG A 110 -10.87 5.45 -17.80
N ALA A 111 -11.32 6.61 -17.32
CA ALA A 111 -12.56 6.71 -16.54
C ALA A 111 -13.76 6.27 -17.40
N LEU A 112 -13.85 6.80 -18.61
CA LEU A 112 -14.90 6.46 -19.59
C LEU A 112 -14.85 4.99 -20.06
N ARG A 113 -13.66 4.38 -20.08
CA ARG A 113 -13.53 2.95 -20.39
C ARG A 113 -14.06 2.05 -19.26
N ILE A 114 -13.90 2.49 -18.02
CA ILE A 114 -14.39 1.78 -16.84
C ILE A 114 -15.90 1.99 -16.67
N ASP A 115 -16.36 3.22 -16.88
CA ASP A 115 -17.76 3.61 -16.81
C ASP A 115 -18.10 4.53 -17.99
N PRO A 116 -18.70 4.00 -19.07
CA PRO A 116 -19.09 4.80 -20.24
C PRO A 116 -20.16 5.86 -19.95
N SER A 117 -20.87 5.75 -18.82
CA SER A 117 -21.87 6.72 -18.39
C SER A 117 -21.27 7.89 -17.58
N PHE A 118 -19.98 7.83 -17.27
CA PHE A 118 -19.28 8.86 -16.51
C PHE A 118 -19.40 10.22 -17.21
N ASP A 119 -19.88 11.21 -16.45
CA ASP A 119 -19.94 12.60 -16.88
C ASP A 119 -19.49 13.56 -15.78
N LEU A 120 -19.00 14.72 -16.16
CA LEU A 120 -18.62 15.77 -15.22
C LEU A 120 -19.85 16.52 -14.71
N ALA A 121 -19.78 17.06 -13.49
CA ALA A 121 -20.84 17.93 -13.00
C ALA A 121 -20.93 19.21 -13.85
N PRO A 122 -22.09 19.91 -13.91
CA PRO A 122 -22.23 21.13 -14.71
C PRO A 122 -21.19 22.21 -14.38
N GLY A 123 -20.83 22.37 -13.10
CA GLY A 123 -19.78 23.31 -12.67
C GLY A 123 -18.36 22.89 -13.07
N GLU A 124 -18.12 21.60 -13.27
CA GLU A 124 -16.83 21.08 -13.71
C GLU A 124 -16.68 21.21 -15.24
N HIS A 125 -17.76 21.06 -16.00
CA HIS A 125 -17.76 21.21 -17.47
C HIS A 125 -17.27 22.60 -17.94
N GLY A 126 -17.63 23.65 -17.20
CA GLY A 126 -17.28 25.03 -17.55
C GLY A 126 -15.81 25.40 -17.33
N HIS A 127 -14.98 24.49 -16.80
CA HIS A 127 -13.60 24.85 -16.45
C HIS A 127 -12.69 24.91 -17.69
N PRO A 128 -11.92 26.01 -17.88
CA PRO A 128 -11.16 26.24 -19.10
C PRO A 128 -10.02 25.23 -19.32
N LEU A 129 -9.46 24.67 -18.25
CA LEU A 129 -8.30 23.77 -18.34
C LEU A 129 -8.69 22.31 -18.65
N TRP A 130 -9.79 21.80 -18.10
CA TRP A 130 -10.15 20.39 -18.23
C TRP A 130 -11.42 20.14 -19.03
N GLY A 131 -12.34 21.10 -19.13
CA GLY A 131 -13.58 20.96 -19.92
C GLY A 131 -13.31 20.54 -21.37
N PRO A 132 -12.47 21.28 -22.13
CA PRO A 132 -12.13 20.92 -23.50
C PRO A 132 -11.41 19.57 -23.62
N VAL A 133 -10.63 19.19 -22.60
CA VAL A 133 -9.90 17.91 -22.57
C VAL A 133 -10.87 16.75 -22.36
N PHE A 134 -11.82 16.91 -21.44
CA PHE A 134 -12.87 15.92 -21.18
C PHE A 134 -13.77 15.72 -22.40
N THR A 135 -14.21 16.79 -23.07
CA THR A 135 -15.00 16.69 -24.31
C THR A 135 -14.27 15.88 -25.37
N LYS A 136 -12.96 16.12 -25.57
CA LYS A 136 -12.15 15.33 -26.50
C LYS A 136 -12.03 13.87 -26.08
N ALA A 137 -11.86 13.59 -24.78
CA ALA A 137 -11.81 12.23 -24.26
C ALA A 137 -13.13 11.48 -24.51
N LYS A 138 -14.28 12.12 -24.29
CA LYS A 138 -15.62 11.56 -24.54
C LYS A 138 -15.84 11.22 -26.02
N GLN A 139 -15.39 12.09 -26.93
CA GLN A 139 -15.42 11.81 -28.37
C GLN A 139 -14.51 10.65 -28.78
N GLY A 140 -13.34 10.51 -28.13
CA GLY A 140 -12.39 9.43 -28.39
C GLY A 140 -12.81 8.08 -27.80
N ALA A 141 -13.53 8.08 -26.67
CA ALA A 141 -14.00 6.86 -26.02
C ALA A 141 -15.21 6.21 -26.72
N GLY A 142 -15.96 6.97 -27.53
CA GLY A 142 -17.08 6.47 -28.33
C GLY A 142 -16.71 6.01 -29.74
N ARG A 143 -15.41 5.97 -30.07
CA ARG A 143 -14.86 5.52 -31.35
C ARG A 143 -14.19 4.16 -31.19
#